data_AF-A0A2J8A426-F1
#
_entry.id   AF-A0A2J8A426-F1
#
_cell.length_a   1.000
_cell.length_b   1.000
_cell.length_c   1.000
_cell.angle_alpha   90.00
_cell.angle_beta   90.00
_cell.angle_gamma   90.00
#
_symmetry.space_group_name_H-M   'P 1'
#
loop_
_entity.id
_entity.type
_entity.pdbx_description
1 polymer ?
#
loop_
_entity_poly.entity_id
_entity_poly.type
_entity_poly.pdbx_seq_one_letter_code
_entity_poly.pdbx_strand_id
1 'polypeptide(L)'
;ISVLVAFVVVDGEAANHERDVRTARSGVELAAAFADEGVSTVLVEAGGDLTLAESDWEGIPLPVRLSRNFTIRGSAAPQASWPVFRLMAKRKVQLMLDGVTLRLQYLAIHKSRSDNLLRAPGFDLLHPSPPGITSASFVMEDCSGFL
;
A
#
# COMPACT_ATOMS: atom_id res chain seq x y z
N ILE A 1 -14.58 50.98 -22.93
CA ILE A 1 -13.29 50.26 -22.84
C ILE A 1 -13.45 49.27 -21.70
N SER A 2 -13.62 47.98 -22.03
CA SER A 2 -13.74 46.91 -21.03
C SER A 2 -12.49 46.06 -21.11
N VAL A 3 -11.77 45.94 -19.98
CA VAL A 3 -10.58 45.10 -19.86
C VAL A 3 -11.05 43.72 -19.43
N LEU A 4 -10.80 42.71 -20.28
CA LEU A 4 -11.04 41.31 -19.96
C LEU A 4 -9.79 40.77 -19.25
N VAL A 5 -9.91 40.38 -17.98
CA VAL A 5 -8.85 39.69 -17.24
C VAL A 5 -9.10 38.20 -17.39
N ALA A 6 -8.22 37.50 -18.10
CA ALA A 6 -8.24 36.06 -18.22
C ALA A 6 -7.44 35.44 -17.06
N PHE A 7 -8.11 34.72 -16.17
CA PHE A 7 -7.45 33.85 -15.20
C PHE A 7 -7.16 32.52 -15.89
N VAL A 8 -5.88 32.24 -16.13
CA VAL A 8 -5.43 30.89 -16.50
C VAL A 8 -5.45 30.06 -15.23
N VAL A 9 -6.48 29.24 -15.06
CA VAL A 9 -6.46 28.15 -14.09
C VAL A 9 -5.48 27.13 -14.64
N VAL A 10 -4.27 27.11 -14.09
CA VAL A 10 -3.28 26.07 -14.37
C VAL A 10 -3.82 24.80 -13.71
N ASP A 11 -4.32 23.88 -14.52
CA ASP A 11 -4.70 22.53 -14.10
C ASP A 11 -3.42 21.80 -13.66
N GLY A 12 -3.09 21.95 -12.38
CA GLY A 12 -1.85 21.48 -11.76
C GLY A 12 -1.93 20.04 -11.25
N GLU A 13 -2.85 19.21 -11.74
CA GLU A 13 -3.14 17.89 -11.12
C GLU A 13 -2.72 16.69 -11.98
N ALA A 14 -2.49 16.87 -13.29
CA ALA A 14 -2.20 15.76 -14.18
C ALA A 14 -0.71 15.32 -14.25
N ALA A 15 0.24 16.14 -13.79
CA ALA A 15 1.68 15.88 -13.99
C ALA A 15 2.35 15.10 -12.84
N ASN A 16 1.65 14.84 -11.73
CA ASN A 16 2.25 14.21 -10.53
C ASN A 16 1.93 12.71 -10.37
N HIS A 17 1.01 12.16 -11.16
CA HIS A 17 0.53 10.78 -11.00
C HIS A 17 1.50 9.71 -11.53
N GLU A 18 2.42 10.05 -12.42
CA GLU A 18 3.30 9.06 -13.08
C GLU A 18 4.58 8.75 -12.28
N ARG A 19 4.98 9.63 -11.35
CA ARG A 19 6.11 9.38 -10.44
C ARG A 19 5.73 8.57 -9.19
N ASP A 20 4.44 8.39 -8.99
CA ASP A 20 3.84 7.86 -7.77
C ASP A 20 3.61 6.34 -7.80
N VAL A 21 3.75 5.75 -8.99
CA VAL A 21 3.47 4.34 -9.25
C VAL A 21 4.77 3.58 -9.49
N ARG A 22 4.96 2.48 -8.77
CA ARG A 22 6.07 1.53 -8.97
C ARG A 22 5.55 0.13 -9.24
N THR A 23 6.32 -0.66 -9.95
CA THR A 23 6.07 -2.11 -10.06
C THR A 23 6.98 -2.82 -9.08
N ALA A 24 6.45 -3.79 -8.33
CA ALA A 24 7.24 -4.67 -7.48
C ALA A 24 7.04 -6.13 -7.89
N ARG A 25 8.16 -6.82 -8.08
CA ARG A 25 8.28 -8.24 -8.41
C ARG A 25 8.86 -9.05 -7.25
N SER A 26 9.34 -8.37 -6.21
CA SER A 26 9.93 -8.98 -5.02
C SER A 26 9.53 -8.23 -3.75
N GLY A 27 9.70 -8.89 -2.60
CA GLY A 27 9.48 -8.28 -1.28
C GLY A 27 10.43 -7.12 -1.01
N VAL A 28 11.70 -7.21 -1.43
CA VAL A 28 12.70 -6.13 -1.30
C VAL A 28 12.26 -4.87 -2.04
N GLU A 29 11.79 -5.01 -3.29
CA GLU A 29 11.29 -3.87 -4.07
C GLU A 29 10.06 -3.23 -3.42
N LEU A 30 9.16 -4.05 -2.87
CA LEU A 30 7.99 -3.56 -2.16
C LEU A 30 8.38 -2.85 -0.84
N ALA A 31 9.33 -3.39 -0.08
CA ALA A 31 9.82 -2.77 1.15
C ALA A 31 10.52 -1.43 0.86
N ALA A 32 11.31 -1.36 -0.21
CA ALA A 32 11.91 -0.12 -0.66
C ALA A 32 10.85 0.92 -1.07
N ALA A 33 9.78 0.49 -1.76
CA ALA A 33 8.67 1.36 -2.13
C ALA A 33 7.92 1.91 -0.90
N PHE A 34 7.80 1.14 0.19
CA PHE A 34 7.26 1.66 1.44
C PHE A 34 8.10 2.82 1.99
N ALA A 35 9.43 2.75 1.88
CA ALA A 35 10.37 3.74 2.38
C ALA A 35 10.53 4.96 1.45
N ASP A 36 10.14 4.84 0.18
CA ASP A 36 10.14 5.95 -0.78
C ASP A 36 8.93 6.86 -0.53
N GLU A 37 9.19 8.12 -0.19
CA GLU A 37 8.15 9.12 0.05
C GLU A 37 7.42 9.51 -1.23
N GLY A 38 8.05 9.33 -2.40
CA GLY A 38 7.48 9.65 -3.71
C GLY A 38 6.58 8.56 -4.28
N VAL A 39 6.35 7.46 -3.55
CA VAL A 39 5.52 6.33 -4.01
C VAL A 39 4.28 6.19 -3.15
N SER A 40 3.11 6.26 -3.78
CA SER A 40 1.82 5.96 -3.18
C SER A 40 1.23 4.66 -3.70
N THR A 41 1.65 4.17 -4.86
CA THR A 41 1.03 2.99 -5.49
C THR A 41 2.08 2.00 -5.95
N VAL A 42 1.91 0.74 -5.57
CA VAL A 42 2.74 -0.38 -6.03
C VAL A 42 1.89 -1.39 -6.76
N LEU A 43 2.24 -1.63 -8.02
CA LEU A 43 1.66 -2.66 -8.87
C LEU A 43 2.40 -3.98 -8.66
N VAL A 44 1.69 -5.00 -8.21
CA VAL A 44 2.19 -6.37 -8.12
C VAL A 44 1.83 -7.08 -9.42
N GLU A 45 2.83 -7.59 -10.13
CA GLU A 45 2.62 -8.25 -11.41
C GLU A 45 1.81 -9.55 -11.26
N ALA A 46 0.94 -9.81 -12.24
CA ALA A 46 0.09 -11.01 -12.26
C ALA A 46 0.93 -12.28 -12.46
N GLY A 47 0.52 -13.37 -11.79
CA GLY A 47 1.13 -14.70 -11.95
C GLY A 47 2.37 -14.98 -11.09
N GLY A 48 2.80 -14.03 -10.27
CA GLY A 48 3.86 -14.22 -9.27
C GLY A 48 3.32 -14.29 -7.83
N ASP A 49 3.90 -15.17 -7.01
CA ASP A 49 3.76 -15.13 -5.55
C ASP A 49 4.71 -14.04 -5.02
N LEU A 50 4.17 -12.96 -4.44
CA LEU A 50 4.98 -11.94 -3.78
C LEU A 50 4.94 -12.18 -2.26
N THR A 51 6.10 -12.51 -1.70
CA THR A 51 6.28 -12.63 -0.25
C THR A 51 7.03 -11.42 0.27
N LEU A 52 6.44 -10.74 1.25
CA LEU A 52 7.09 -9.68 2.01
C LEU A 52 7.58 -10.28 3.34
N ALA A 53 8.85 -10.66 3.36
CA ALA A 53 9.55 -11.31 4.46
C ALA A 53 10.26 -10.29 5.37
N GLU A 54 10.74 -10.76 6.52
CA GLU A 54 11.50 -9.95 7.47
C GLU A 54 12.81 -9.43 6.89
N SER A 55 13.51 -10.26 6.11
CA SER A 55 14.80 -9.94 5.48
C SER A 55 14.70 -8.84 4.42
N ASP A 56 13.53 -8.64 3.84
CA ASP A 56 13.34 -7.66 2.76
C ASP A 56 13.48 -6.21 3.24
N TRP A 57 13.46 -5.99 4.55
CA TRP A 57 13.59 -4.68 5.19
C TRP A 57 15.04 -4.37 5.61
N GLU A 58 15.99 -5.24 5.28
CA GLU A 58 17.40 -5.02 5.63
C GLU A 58 17.92 -3.72 4.99
N GLY A 59 18.57 -2.88 5.80
CA GLY A 59 19.05 -1.57 5.36
C GLY A 59 18.00 -0.45 5.34
N ILE A 60 16.73 -0.75 5.61
CA ILE A 60 15.66 0.25 5.70
C ILE A 60 15.48 0.68 7.18
N PRO A 61 15.46 1.99 7.50
CA PRO A 61 15.12 2.47 8.84
C PRO A 61 13.70 2.08 9.26
N LEU A 62 13.56 1.42 10.41
CA LEU A 62 12.28 0.91 10.93
C LEU A 62 11.84 1.61 12.23
N PRO A 63 10.52 1.74 12.50
CA PRO A 63 9.44 1.46 11.54
C PRO A 63 9.41 2.52 10.44
N VAL A 64 9.06 2.10 9.22
CA VAL A 64 8.82 3.03 8.12
C VAL A 64 7.56 3.83 8.43
N ARG A 65 7.73 5.14 8.42
CA ARG A 65 6.71 6.12 8.81
C ARG A 65 5.91 6.53 7.58
N LEU A 66 4.70 5.99 7.41
CA LEU A 66 3.82 6.41 6.33
C LEU A 66 3.01 7.64 6.77
N SER A 67 3.27 8.75 6.10
CA SER A 67 2.52 10.00 6.17
C SER A 67 1.63 10.22 4.93
N ARG A 68 1.55 9.23 4.04
CA ARG A 68 0.74 9.29 2.82
C ARG A 68 -0.06 8.03 2.62
N ASN A 69 -1.13 8.15 1.82
CA ASN A 69 -1.87 7.01 1.33
C ASN A 69 -0.93 6.09 0.53
N PHE A 70 -1.06 4.79 0.76
CA PHE A 70 -0.23 3.80 0.10
C PHE A 70 -1.10 2.63 -0.35
N THR A 71 -1.06 2.30 -1.63
CA THR A 71 -1.88 1.28 -2.27
C THR A 71 -0.98 0.20 -2.84
N ILE A 72 -1.21 -1.05 -2.45
CA ILE A 72 -0.63 -2.21 -3.11
C ILE A 72 -1.73 -2.84 -3.94
N ARG A 73 -1.51 -2.93 -5.25
CA ARG A 73 -2.54 -3.31 -6.21
C ARG A 73 -2.03 -4.41 -7.13
N GLY A 74 -2.79 -5.50 -7.24
CA GLY A 74 -2.59 -6.48 -8.30
C GLY A 74 -3.27 -6.07 -9.61
N SER A 75 -3.12 -6.90 -10.63
CA SER A 75 -3.83 -6.70 -11.90
C SER A 75 -5.35 -6.81 -11.71
N ALA A 76 -6.11 -5.89 -12.32
CA ALA A 76 -7.58 -5.97 -12.39
C ALA A 76 -8.09 -7.08 -13.34
N ALA A 77 -7.28 -8.11 -13.57
CA ALA A 77 -7.63 -9.33 -14.27
C ALA A 77 -8.69 -10.14 -13.47
N PRO A 78 -9.29 -11.18 -14.08
CA PRO A 78 -10.16 -12.09 -13.36
C PRO A 78 -9.50 -12.61 -12.08
N GLN A 79 -10.27 -12.80 -11.02
CA GLN A 79 -9.78 -13.16 -9.68
C GLN A 79 -8.82 -14.36 -9.66
N ALA A 80 -9.01 -15.34 -10.55
CA ALA A 80 -8.13 -16.50 -10.69
C ALA A 80 -6.69 -16.15 -11.13
N SER A 81 -6.45 -14.92 -11.58
CA SER A 81 -5.15 -14.40 -12.02
C SER A 81 -4.55 -13.38 -11.06
N TRP A 82 -5.20 -13.11 -9.91
CA TRP A 82 -4.64 -12.19 -8.93
C TRP A 82 -3.34 -12.75 -8.33
N PRO A 83 -2.32 -11.91 -8.14
CA PRO A 83 -1.07 -12.37 -7.54
C PRO A 83 -1.30 -12.75 -6.08
N VAL A 84 -0.62 -13.82 -5.64
CA VAL A 84 -0.66 -14.27 -4.26
C VAL A 84 0.27 -13.40 -3.43
N PHE A 85 -0.27 -12.70 -2.46
CA PHE A 85 0.45 -11.82 -1.57
C PHE A 85 0.57 -12.43 -0.17
N ARG A 86 1.81 -12.67 0.28
CA ARG A 86 2.13 -13.26 1.57
C ARG A 86 2.82 -12.24 2.46
N LEU A 87 2.17 -11.89 3.56
CA LEU A 87 2.68 -10.94 4.55
C LEU A 87 3.30 -11.69 5.73
N MET A 88 4.61 -11.85 5.71
CA MET A 88 5.34 -12.54 6.78
C MET A 88 6.07 -11.56 7.71
N ALA A 89 6.31 -10.33 7.25
CA ALA A 89 6.93 -9.27 8.03
C ALA A 89 5.98 -8.69 9.09
N LYS A 90 6.54 -8.31 10.25
CA LYS A 90 5.81 -7.83 11.42
C LYS A 90 6.33 -6.47 11.90
N ARG A 91 5.41 -5.58 12.26
CA ARG A 91 5.64 -4.26 12.89
C ARG A 91 6.65 -3.38 12.15
N LYS A 92 6.60 -3.41 10.82
CA LYS A 92 7.54 -2.68 9.94
C LYS A 92 7.04 -1.30 9.57
N VAL A 93 5.73 -1.11 9.51
CA VAL A 93 5.10 0.08 8.96
C VAL A 93 4.27 0.79 10.03
N GLN A 94 4.56 2.05 10.30
CA GLN A 94 3.81 2.88 11.24
C GLN A 94 3.03 3.97 10.48
N LEU A 95 1.72 4.04 10.68
CA LEU A 95 0.88 5.08 10.11
C LEU A 95 0.96 6.31 11.01
N MET A 96 1.45 7.43 10.47
CA MET A 96 1.88 8.59 11.26
C MET A 96 0.89 9.76 11.27
N LEU A 97 -0.10 9.76 10.38
CA LEU A 97 -1.03 10.88 10.23
C LEU A 97 -2.49 10.42 10.22
N ASP A 98 -3.35 11.32 10.66
CA ASP A 98 -4.80 11.20 10.50
C ASP A 98 -5.17 11.23 9.01
N GLY A 99 -6.05 10.30 8.61
CA GLY A 99 -6.49 10.14 7.23
C GLY A 99 -5.56 9.29 6.35
N VAL A 100 -4.40 8.84 6.84
CA VAL A 100 -3.53 7.95 6.06
C VAL A 100 -4.15 6.56 5.93
N THR A 101 -4.24 6.10 4.70
CA THR A 101 -4.81 4.80 4.33
C THR A 101 -3.77 3.91 3.69
N LEU A 102 -3.60 2.70 4.25
CA LEU A 102 -2.92 1.60 3.56
C LEU A 102 -3.98 0.72 2.88
N ARG A 103 -3.94 0.61 1.55
CA ARG A 103 -4.91 -0.13 0.75
C ARG A 103 -4.28 -1.35 0.09
N LEU A 104 -4.97 -2.49 0.15
CA LEU A 104 -4.69 -3.68 -0.66
C LEU A 104 -5.84 -3.87 -1.66
N GLN A 105 -5.52 -4.08 -2.95
CA GLN A 105 -6.53 -4.20 -4.00
C GLN A 105 -6.17 -5.25 -5.06
N TYR A 106 -7.12 -6.09 -5.47
CA TYR A 106 -6.91 -7.14 -6.49
C TYR A 106 -5.78 -8.11 -6.15
N LEU A 107 -5.69 -8.52 -4.88
CA LEU A 107 -4.66 -9.42 -4.37
C LEU A 107 -5.29 -10.68 -3.77
N ALA A 108 -4.64 -11.82 -3.96
CA ALA A 108 -4.95 -13.04 -3.23
C ALA A 108 -4.10 -13.11 -1.96
N ILE A 109 -4.68 -12.82 -0.78
CA ILE A 109 -3.95 -12.77 0.48
C ILE A 109 -3.82 -14.18 1.05
N HIS A 110 -2.60 -14.58 1.39
CA HIS A 110 -2.30 -15.90 1.94
C HIS A 110 -1.45 -15.79 3.22
N LYS A 111 -1.70 -16.66 4.20
CA LYS A 111 -1.10 -16.62 5.56
C LYS A 111 -1.33 -15.31 6.34
N SER A 112 -2.49 -14.70 6.17
CA SER A 112 -2.97 -13.72 7.15
C SER A 112 -3.42 -14.43 8.43
N ARG A 113 -3.23 -13.84 9.62
CA ARG A 113 -3.67 -14.46 10.87
C ARG A 113 -5.21 -14.48 10.92
N SER A 114 -5.81 -15.61 10.57
CA SER A 114 -7.25 -15.84 10.64
C SER A 114 -7.55 -16.84 11.75
N ASP A 115 -7.53 -16.36 12.99
CA ASP A 115 -7.92 -17.22 14.13
C ASP A 115 -9.43 -17.55 14.08
N ASN A 116 -10.21 -16.80 13.28
CA ASN A 116 -11.64 -16.96 13.05
C ASN A 116 -12.04 -16.40 11.68
N LEU A 117 -12.89 -17.11 10.92
CA LEU A 117 -13.47 -16.68 9.64
C LEU A 117 -14.25 -15.36 9.72
N LEU A 118 -14.79 -15.05 10.90
CA LEU A 118 -15.60 -13.84 11.15
C LEU A 118 -14.75 -12.65 11.63
N ARG A 119 -13.44 -12.83 11.83
CA ARG A 119 -12.54 -11.77 12.26
C ARG A 119 -11.71 -11.34 11.06
N ALA A 120 -11.57 -10.03 10.88
CA ALA A 120 -10.67 -9.49 9.87
C ALA A 120 -9.27 -10.11 10.06
N PRO A 121 -8.62 -10.56 8.97
CA PRO A 121 -7.29 -11.14 9.07
C PRO A 121 -6.33 -10.20 9.81
N GLY A 122 -5.58 -10.74 10.77
CA GLY A 122 -4.56 -9.99 11.48
C GLY A 122 -3.40 -9.66 10.55
N PHE A 123 -3.18 -8.37 10.29
CA PHE A 123 -2.01 -7.86 9.57
C PHE A 123 -0.94 -7.48 10.58
N ASP A 124 0.00 -8.40 10.82
CA ASP A 124 1.11 -8.15 11.75
C ASP A 124 2.09 -7.09 11.21
N LEU A 125 1.99 -6.68 9.94
CA LEU A 125 2.84 -5.67 9.30
C LEU A 125 2.85 -4.31 10.01
N LEU A 126 1.70 -3.91 10.58
CA LEU A 126 1.52 -2.59 11.17
C LEU A 126 2.15 -2.50 12.56
N HIS A 127 2.96 -1.47 12.75
CA HIS A 127 3.42 -1.01 14.05
C HIS A 127 2.34 -0.10 14.67
N PRO A 128 2.08 -0.15 15.99
CA PRO A 128 1.15 0.76 16.65
C PRO A 128 1.42 2.23 16.31
N SER A 129 0.38 2.99 15.99
CA SER A 129 0.46 4.42 15.73
C SER A 129 0.87 5.19 17.00
N PRO A 130 1.53 6.36 16.85
CA PRO A 130 1.80 7.24 17.98
C PRO A 130 0.50 7.70 18.67
N PRO A 131 0.56 8.05 19.97
CA PRO A 131 -0.60 8.62 20.67
C PRO A 131 -1.06 9.91 19.99
N GLY A 132 -2.37 10.08 19.85
CA GLY A 132 -2.98 11.26 19.23
C GLY A 132 -3.45 11.07 17.79
N ILE A 133 -3.07 9.97 17.12
CA ILE A 133 -3.63 9.59 15.82
C ILE A 133 -4.98 8.89 16.04
N THR A 134 -6.03 9.41 15.42
CA THR A 134 -7.42 8.97 15.58
C THR A 134 -8.00 8.29 14.35
N SER A 135 -7.37 8.44 13.18
CA SER A 135 -7.95 8.00 11.90
C SER A 135 -6.92 7.44 10.90
N ALA A 136 -6.09 6.50 11.34
CA ALA A 136 -5.31 5.68 10.43
C ALA A 136 -6.16 4.48 9.97
N SER A 137 -6.22 4.22 8.66
CA SER A 137 -7.07 3.16 8.11
C SER A 137 -6.28 2.13 7.30
N PHE A 138 -6.74 0.89 7.36
CA PHE A 138 -6.28 -0.20 6.52
C PHE A 138 -7.48 -0.75 5.77
N VAL A 139 -7.41 -0.75 4.44
CA VAL A 139 -8.54 -1.09 3.57
C VAL A 139 -8.15 -2.27 2.68
N MET A 140 -8.96 -3.32 2.69
CA MET A 140 -8.91 -4.39 1.70
C MET A 140 -10.12 -4.25 0.80
N GLU A 141 -9.87 -4.11 -0.49
CA GLU A 141 -10.90 -3.99 -1.51
C GLU A 141 -10.63 -5.04 -2.58
N ASP A 142 -11.64 -5.81 -2.98
CA ASP A 142 -11.46 -6.86 -3.99
C ASP A 142 -10.22 -7.73 -3.72
N CYS A 143 -10.14 -8.26 -2.49
CA CYS A 143 -9.09 -9.19 -2.08
C CYS A 143 -9.69 -10.56 -1.80
N SER A 144 -9.00 -11.63 -2.19
CA SER A 144 -9.43 -13.01 -1.90
C SER A 144 -8.52 -13.64 -0.87
N GLY A 145 -9.08 -14.11 0.25
CA GLY A 145 -8.32 -14.87 1.25
C GLY A 145 -8.35 -16.36 0.96
N PHE A 146 -7.19 -17.01 0.92
CA PHE A 146 -7.08 -18.46 1.08
C PHE A 146 -6.48 -18.76 2.45
N LEU A 147 -7.23 -19.50 3.26
CA LEU A 147 -6.85 -19.94 4.62
C LEU A 147 -5.90 -21.13 4.57
#